data_AF-A0A662KYS9-F1
#
_entry.id   AF-A0A662KYS9-F1
#
_cell.length_a   1.000
_cell.length_b   1.000
_cell.length_c   1.000
_cell.angle_alpha   90.00
_cell.angle_beta   90.00
_cell.angle_gamma   90.00
#
_symmetry.space_group_name_H-M   'P 1'
#
loop_
_entity.id
_entity.type
_entity.pdbx_description
1 polymer ?
#
loop_
_entity_poly.entity_id
_entity_poly.type
_entity_poly.pdbx_seq_one_letter_code
_entity_poly.pdbx_strand_id
1 'polypeptide(L)' 'MAETKEFKISVKLVLSLLAVFVGIIFYISWGLTYGVWADIGIYSVTILFVALGILGLIFTRIK' A
#
# COMPACT_ATOMS: atom_id res chain seq x y z
N MET A 1 14.58 30.92 -0.33
CA MET A 1 13.12 30.86 -0.57
C MET A 1 12.83 29.44 -1.02
N ALA A 2 12.32 28.58 -0.14
CA ALA A 2 12.08 27.17 -0.48
C ALA A 2 10.87 27.08 -1.40
N GLU A 3 11.04 26.51 -2.59
CA GLU A 3 9.92 26.20 -3.49
C GLU A 3 8.99 25.20 -2.81
N THR A 4 7.84 25.65 -2.33
CA THR A 4 6.77 24.78 -1.88
C THR A 4 6.12 24.16 -3.11
N LYS A 5 6.56 22.96 -3.50
CA LYS A 5 5.86 22.17 -4.52
C LYS A 5 4.47 21.82 -3.98
N GLU A 6 3.43 22.40 -4.58
CA GLU A 6 2.06 22.04 -4.25
C GLU A 6 1.81 20.58 -4.61
N PHE A 7 1.66 19.74 -3.59
CA PHE A 7 1.41 18.32 -3.78
C PHE A 7 -0.06 18.13 -4.16
N LYS A 8 -0.34 18.03 -5.47
CA LYS A 8 -1.70 17.79 -5.97
C LYS A 8 -2.13 16.36 -5.61
N ILE A 9 -2.88 16.21 -4.53
CA ILE A 9 -3.47 14.92 -4.12
C ILE A 9 -4.52 14.52 -5.15
N SER A 10 -4.26 13.41 -5.86
CA SER A 10 -5.21 12.82 -6.80
C SER A 10 -5.90 11.63 -6.17
N VAL A 11 -7.15 11.35 -6.56
CA VAL A 11 -7.91 10.19 -6.08
C VAL A 11 -7.13 8.89 -6.36
N LYS A 12 -6.48 8.78 -7.52
CA LYS A 12 -5.63 7.64 -7.89
C LYS A 12 -4.46 7.45 -6.91
N LEU A 13 -3.82 8.54 -6.50
CA LEU A 13 -2.74 8.53 -5.52
C LEU A 13 -3.23 8.05 -4.15
N VAL A 14 -4.36 8.60 -3.69
CA VAL A 14 -4.96 8.23 -2.39
C VAL A 14 -5.35 6.76 -2.37
N LEU A 15 -6.02 6.26 -3.41
CA LEU A 15 -6.40 4.86 -3.51
C LEU A 15 -5.19 3.93 -3.55
N SER A 16 -4.14 4.31 -4.27
CA SER A 16 -2.91 3.52 -4.36
C SER A 16 -2.20 3.45 -3.00
N LEU A 17 -2.12 4.56 -2.26
CA LEU A 17 -1.57 4.57 -0.90
C LEU A 17 -2.42 3.73 0.06
N LEU A 18 -3.75 3.87 0.01
CA LEU A 18 -4.67 3.08 0.83
C LEU A 18 -4.49 1.58 0.59
N ALA A 19 -4.38 1.15 -0.67
CA ALA A 19 -4.14 -0.25 -0.99
C ALA A 19 -2.86 -0.79 -0.33
N VAL A 20 -1.74 -0.03 -0.39
CA VAL A 20 -0.50 -0.42 0.30
C VAL A 20 -0.71 -0.50 1.80
N PHE A 21 -1.32 0.52 2.42
CA PHE A 21 -1.54 0.53 3.87
C PHE A 21 -2.44 -0.59 4.33
N VAL A 22 -3.51 -0.90 3.59
CA VAL A 22 -4.42 -2.01 3.92
C VAL A 22 -3.65 -3.34 3.93
N GLY A 23 -2.81 -3.60 2.94
CA GLY A 23 -1.98 -4.81 2.89
C GLY A 23 -1.02 -4.91 4.10
N ILE A 24 -0.35 -3.81 4.44
CA ILE A 24 0.60 -3.78 5.57
C ILE A 24 -0.14 -3.96 6.91
N ILE A 25 -1.24 -3.23 7.11
CA ILE A 25 -2.05 -3.32 8.34
C ILE A 25 -2.58 -4.75 8.48
N PHE A 26 -3.11 -5.35 7.42
CA PHE A 26 -3.57 -6.74 7.43
C PHE A 26 -2.46 -7.70 7.89
N TYR A 27 -1.27 -7.61 7.30
CA TYR A 27 -0.14 -8.47 7.67
C TYR A 27 0.24 -8.34 9.15
N ILE A 28 0.39 -7.10 9.63
CA ILE A 28 0.76 -6.81 11.03
C ILE A 28 -0.34 -7.28 11.98
N SER A 29 -1.60 -6.92 11.71
CA SER A 29 -2.75 -7.33 12.52
C SER A 29 -2.84 -8.85 12.61
N TRP A 30 -2.58 -9.58 11.53
CA TRP A 30 -2.59 -11.04 11.55
C TRP A 30 -1.48 -11.61 12.44
N GLY A 31 -0.24 -11.14 12.26
CA GLY A 31 0.91 -11.57 13.05
C GLY A 31 0.73 -11.31 14.54
N LEU A 32 0.14 -10.17 14.90
CA LEU A 32 -0.17 -9.84 16.30
C LEU A 32 -1.33 -10.66 16.88
N THR A 33 -2.36 -10.96 16.08
CA THR A 33 -3.56 -11.65 16.57
C THR A 33 -3.34 -13.16 16.71
N TYR A 34 -2.64 -13.77 15.74
CA TYR A 34 -2.52 -15.23 15.66
C TYR A 34 -1.09 -15.72 15.93
N GLY A 35 -0.09 -14.84 16.05
CA GLY A 35 1.31 -15.22 16.23
C GLY A 35 1.96 -15.84 14.99
N VAL A 36 1.26 -15.85 13.85
CA VAL A 36 1.72 -16.45 12.59
C VAL A 36 2.16 -15.36 11.63
N TRP A 37 3.43 -15.40 11.25
CA TRP A 37 4.06 -14.42 10.35
C TRP A 37 4.43 -15.01 8.99
N ALA A 38 4.60 -16.33 8.93
CA ALA A 38 5.04 -17.06 7.73
C ALA A 38 4.00 -18.08 7.30
N ASP A 39 2.98 -17.58 6.60
CA ASP A 39 1.90 -18.40 6.05
C ASP A 39 1.53 -17.91 4.64
N ILE A 40 1.33 -18.87 3.74
CA ILE A 40 1.06 -18.61 2.33
C ILE A 40 -0.25 -17.85 2.12
N GLY A 41 -1.26 -18.09 2.97
CA GLY A 41 -2.53 -17.39 2.93
C GLY A 41 -2.37 -15.91 3.22
N ILE A 42 -1.64 -15.56 4.28
CA ILE A 42 -1.36 -14.16 4.65
C ILE A 42 -0.59 -13.46 3.54
N TYR A 43 0.44 -14.12 3.00
CA TYR A 43 1.26 -13.56 1.93
C TYR A 43 0.47 -13.35 0.65
N SER A 44 -0.42 -14.27 0.28
CA SER A 44 -1.25 -14.14 -0.91
C SER A 44 -2.16 -12.91 -0.87
N VAL A 45 -2.75 -12.60 0.29
CA VAL A 45 -3.60 -11.41 0.46
C VAL A 45 -2.75 -10.14 0.53
N THR A 46 -1.66 -10.17 1.32
CA THR A 46 -0.76 -9.03 1.51
C THR A 46 -0.13 -8.59 0.20
N ILE A 47 0.40 -9.53 -0.58
CA ILE A 47 1.09 -9.22 -1.83
C ILE A 47 0.15 -8.62 -2.88
N LEU A 48 -1.12 -9.07 -2.93
CA LEU A 48 -2.11 -8.50 -3.85
C LEU A 48 -2.33 -7.01 -3.57
N PHE A 49 -2.58 -6.64 -2.32
CA PHE A 49 -2.81 -5.24 -1.94
C PHE A 49 -1.56 -4.38 -2.11
N VAL A 50 -0.41 -4.87 -1.66
CA VAL A 50 0.85 -4.13 -1.73
C VAL A 50 1.31 -3.97 -3.18
N ALA A 51 1.29 -5.02 -3.99
CA ALA A 51 1.71 -4.95 -5.39
C ALA A 51 0.78 -4.06 -6.22
N LEU A 52 -0.54 -4.18 -6.07
CA LEU A 52 -1.48 -3.31 -6.77
C LEU A 52 -1.33 -1.85 -6.34
N GLY A 53 -1.13 -1.58 -5.05
CA GLY A 53 -0.89 -0.24 -4.54
C GLY A 53 0.41 0.36 -5.09
N ILE A 54 1.51 -0.40 -5.10
CA ILE A 54 2.79 0.04 -5.68
C ILE A 54 2.66 0.29 -7.19
N LEU A 55 2.03 -0.62 -7.92
CA LEU A 55 1.77 -0.43 -9.35
C LEU A 55 0.92 0.82 -9.60
N GLY A 56 -0.14 1.04 -8.83
CA GLY A 56 -0.97 2.24 -8.90
C GLY A 56 -0.20 3.53 -8.63
N LEU A 57 0.74 3.52 -7.67
CA LEU A 57 1.65 4.63 -7.41
C LEU A 57 2.57 4.90 -8.60
N ILE A 58 3.15 3.85 -9.19
CA ILE A 58 4.01 3.95 -10.38
C ILE A 58 3.21 4.54 -11.54
N PHE A 59 2.01 4.00 -11.83
CA PHE A 59 1.14 4.51 -12.89
C PHE A 59 0.68 5.95 -12.65
N THR A 60 0.53 6.38 -11.40
CA THR A 60 0.19 7.77 -11.08
C THR A 60 1.36 8.73 -11.40
N ARG A 61 2.59 8.23 -11.41
CA ARG A 61 3.81 8.99 -11.75
C ARG A 61 4.14 8.97 -13.24
N ILE A 62 3.70 7.94 -13.95
CA ILE A 62 3.81 7.86 -15.41
C ILE A 62 2.69 8.73 -15.99
N LYS A 63 3.09 9.93 -16.42
CA LYS A 63 2.21 10.95 -16.99
C LYS A 63 1.92 10.66 -18.46
#